data_AF-A0A6G2V7D8-F1
#
_entry.id   AF-A0A6G2V7D8-F1
#
_cell.length_a   1.000
_cell.length_b   1.000
_cell.length_c   1.000
_cell.angle_alpha   90.00
_cell.angle_beta   90.00
_cell.angle_gamma   90.00
#
_symmetry.space_group_name_H-M   'P 1'
#
loop_
_entity.id
_entity.type
_entity.pdbx_description
1 polymer ?
#
loop_
_entity_poly.entity_id
_entity_poly.type
_entity_poly.pdbx_seq_one_letter_code
_entity_poly.pdbx_strand_id
1 'polypeptide(L)'
;STVHGTLHGPGYSGSGGIGAGYTLPDGQAFADDFHTFAVDWAPDSITWSVDGNVYQHRTPADTNGNAWAFNKPFFLILNLAVGGYWPGDPDG
;
A
#
# COMPACT_ATOMS: atom_id res chain seq x y z
N SER A 1 13.47 7.24 2.95
CA SER A 1 12.91 6.29 1.96
C SER A 1 11.39 6.39 1.97
N THR A 2 10.70 5.83 0.97
CA THR A 2 9.22 5.90 0.86
C THR A 2 8.63 4.49 0.84
N VAL A 3 7.54 4.29 1.58
CA VAL A 3 6.67 3.10 1.48
C VAL A 3 5.40 3.46 0.73
N HIS A 4 4.81 2.49 0.03
CA HIS A 4 3.60 2.68 -0.75
C HIS A 4 2.51 1.71 -0.32
N GLY A 5 1.32 2.23 -0.02
CA GLY A 5 0.09 1.47 0.13
C GLY A 5 -0.74 1.61 -1.14
N THR A 6 -1.11 0.49 -1.77
CA THR A 6 -1.88 0.54 -3.03
C THR A 6 -3.06 -0.41 -2.98
N LEU A 7 -4.23 0.13 -3.30
CA LEU A 7 -5.47 -0.62 -3.47
C LEU A 7 -5.59 -1.07 -4.92
N HIS A 8 -5.69 -2.39 -5.14
CA HIS A 8 -5.82 -2.99 -6.46
C HIS A 8 -7.12 -3.79 -6.58
N GLY A 9 -7.90 -3.50 -7.63
CA GLY A 9 -9.15 -4.20 -7.92
C GLY A 9 -9.59 -4.04 -9.37
N PRO A 10 -10.81 -4.51 -9.72
CA PRO A 10 -11.33 -4.44 -11.08
C PRO A 10 -11.39 -2.99 -11.57
N GLY A 11 -10.69 -2.66 -12.66
CA GLY A 11 -10.66 -1.29 -13.21
C GLY A 11 -9.67 -0.33 -12.54
N TYR A 12 -8.95 -0.77 -11.50
CA TYR A 12 -7.90 0.00 -10.81
C TYR A 12 -6.76 -0.94 -10.36
N SER A 13 -5.97 -1.40 -11.32
CA SER A 13 -4.90 -2.39 -11.11
C SER A 13 -3.66 -2.10 -11.97
N GLY A 14 -2.58 -2.86 -11.77
CA GLY A 14 -1.30 -2.59 -12.41
C GLY A 14 -0.78 -1.20 -12.04
N SER A 15 -0.34 -0.42 -13.04
CA SER A 15 0.08 0.98 -12.84
C SER A 15 -1.08 1.92 -12.48
N GLY A 16 -2.34 1.50 -12.64
CA GLY A 16 -3.54 2.28 -12.32
C GLY A 16 -4.12 1.98 -10.93
N GLY A 17 -3.33 1.39 -10.02
CA GLY A 17 -3.75 1.20 -8.63
C GLY A 17 -3.97 2.53 -7.90
N ILE A 18 -4.87 2.53 -6.92
CA ILE A 18 -5.17 3.72 -6.12
C ILE A 18 -4.31 3.67 -4.86
N GLY A 19 -3.32 4.56 -4.74
CA GLY A 19 -2.36 4.49 -3.65
C GLY A 19 -1.95 5.84 -3.07
N ALA A 20 -1.16 5.79 -2.02
CA ALA A 20 -0.44 6.90 -1.44
C ALA A 20 0.95 6.44 -0.98
N GLY A 21 1.90 7.38 -0.96
CA GLY A 21 3.22 7.17 -0.39
C GLY A 21 3.30 7.74 1.02
N TYR A 22 4.16 7.16 1.84
CA TYR A 22 4.51 7.68 3.16
C TYR A 22 6.02 7.66 3.36
N THR A 23 6.55 8.73 3.96
CA THR A 23 7.95 8.87 4.33
C THR A 23 8.05 9.12 5.83
N LEU A 24 9.05 8.53 6.47
CA LEU A 24 9.34 8.84 7.86
C LEU A 24 9.71 10.33 8.03
N PRO A 25 9.39 10.94 9.19
CA PRO A 25 9.84 12.28 9.52
C PRO A 25 11.37 12.42 9.51
N ASP A 26 11.84 13.65 9.37
CA ASP A 26 13.26 14.03 9.51
C ASP A 26 14.23 13.28 8.58
N GLY A 27 13.72 12.73 7.48
CA GLY A 27 14.55 12.06 6.46
C GLY A 27 15.03 10.66 6.85
N GLN A 28 14.50 10.07 7.92
CA GLN A 28 14.83 8.72 8.34
C GLN A 28 14.55 7.68 7.24
N ALA A 29 15.31 6.58 7.26
CA ALA A 29 15.10 5.46 6.35
C ALA A 29 14.42 4.29 7.06
N PHE A 30 13.41 3.70 6.41
CA PHE A 30 12.75 2.47 6.86
C PHE A 30 13.67 1.26 7.06
N ALA A 31 14.90 1.31 6.51
CA ALA A 31 15.87 0.24 6.64
C ALA A 31 16.72 0.34 7.93
N ASP A 32 16.62 1.46 8.66
CA ASP A 32 17.47 1.74 9.81
C ASP A 32 16.95 1.09 11.11
N ASP A 33 15.64 0.80 11.21
CA ASP A 33 15.01 0.17 12.37
C ASP A 33 13.75 -0.64 11.99
N PHE A 34 13.18 -1.36 12.95
CA PHE A 34 11.89 -2.01 12.83
C PHE A 34 10.74 -0.99 12.92
N HIS A 35 9.75 -1.17 12.05
CA HIS A 35 8.53 -0.37 12.01
C HIS A 35 7.30 -1.25 11.99
N THR A 36 6.19 -0.74 12.52
CA THR A 36 4.88 -1.41 12.46
C THR A 36 4.11 -0.92 11.25
N PHE A 37 3.97 -1.77 10.24
CA PHE A 37 3.11 -1.54 9.09
C PHE A 37 1.77 -2.23 9.34
N ALA A 38 0.67 -1.49 9.28
CA ALA A 38 -0.65 -2.03 9.57
C ALA A 38 -1.70 -1.62 8.53
N VAL A 39 -2.71 -2.48 8.41
CA VAL A 39 -3.92 -2.23 7.63
C VAL A 39 -5.12 -2.54 8.51
N ASP A 40 -5.92 -1.53 8.80
CA ASP A 40 -7.23 -1.69 9.40
C ASP A 40 -8.26 -1.87 8.28
N TRP A 41 -8.91 -3.03 8.26
CA TRP A 41 -9.78 -3.44 7.16
C TRP A 41 -11.18 -3.79 7.66
N ALA A 42 -12.18 -3.06 7.14
CA ALA A 42 -13.60 -3.25 7.39
C ALA A 42 -14.37 -3.40 6.05
N PRO A 43 -15.66 -3.80 6.07
CA PRO A 43 -16.44 -4.04 4.85
C PRO A 43 -16.54 -2.85 3.88
N ASP A 44 -16.36 -1.62 4.35
CA ASP A 44 -16.50 -0.39 3.59
C ASP A 44 -15.26 0.52 3.66
N SER A 45 -14.17 0.03 4.26
CA SER A 45 -12.96 0.83 4.39
C SER A 45 -11.69 0.00 4.55
N ILE A 46 -10.59 0.55 4.04
CA ILE A 46 -9.23 0.06 4.26
C ILE A 46 -8.36 1.26 4.61
N THR A 47 -7.66 1.18 5.74
CA THR A 47 -6.79 2.23 6.26
C THR A 47 -5.39 1.70 6.45
N TRP A 48 -4.38 2.38 5.90
CA TRP A 48 -2.98 2.03 6.08
C TRP A 48 -2.33 2.97 7.09
N SER A 49 -1.49 2.40 7.95
CA SER A 49 -0.68 3.15 8.89
C SER A 49 0.74 2.61 9.01
N VAL A 50 1.64 3.50 9.42
CA VAL A 50 3.02 3.20 9.79
C VAL A 50 3.26 3.77 11.18
N ASP A 51 3.65 2.91 12.12
CA ASP A 51 3.87 3.27 13.53
C ASP A 51 2.67 4.01 14.15
N GLY A 52 1.46 3.59 13.76
CA GLY A 52 0.19 4.20 14.17
C GLY A 52 -0.19 5.48 13.41
N ASN A 53 0.68 6.03 12.56
CA ASN A 53 0.38 7.19 11.72
C ASN A 53 -0.39 6.76 10.48
N VAL A 54 -1.67 7.11 10.42
CA VAL A 54 -2.50 6.86 9.23
C VAL A 54 -2.05 7.77 8.10
N TYR A 55 -1.71 7.17 6.96
CA TYR A 55 -1.32 7.91 5.76
C TYR A 55 -2.26 7.69 4.58
N GLN A 56 -3.15 6.69 4.65
CA GLN A 56 -4.10 6.40 3.59
C GLN A 56 -5.37 5.79 4.15
N HIS A 57 -6.52 6.25 3.65
CA HIS A 57 -7.84 5.69 3.92
C HIS A 57 -8.61 5.60 2.60
N ARG A 58 -9.23 4.47 2.31
CA ARG A 58 -10.00 4.23 1.09
C ARG A 58 -11.32 3.55 1.39
N THR A 59 -12.33 3.93 0.64
CA THR A 59 -13.71 3.45 0.69
C THR A 59 -14.16 3.04 -0.72
N PRO A 60 -15.34 2.39 -0.87
CA PRO A 60 -15.95 2.16 -2.18
C PRO A 60 -16.15 3.43 -3.02
N ALA A 61 -16.27 4.62 -2.40
CA ALA A 61 -16.42 5.87 -3.15
C ALA A 61 -15.14 6.25 -3.92
N ASP A 62 -13.97 5.76 -3.50
CA ASP A 62 -12.68 6.03 -4.12
C ASP A 62 -12.44 5.21 -5.40
N THR A 63 -13.28 4.23 -5.72
CA THR A 63 -13.06 3.31 -6.85
C THR A 63 -13.55 3.86 -8.20
N ASN A 64 -14.00 5.11 -8.26
CA ASN A 64 -14.58 5.73 -9.46
C ASN A 64 -15.73 4.89 -10.07
N GLY A 65 -16.59 4.32 -9.20
CA GLY A 65 -17.73 3.49 -9.61
C GLY A 65 -17.37 2.05 -9.98
N ASN A 66 -16.09 1.67 -9.92
CA ASN A 66 -15.69 0.27 -10.09
C ASN A 66 -16.03 -0.58 -8.86
N ALA A 67 -16.08 -1.90 -9.03
CA ALA A 67 -16.45 -2.83 -7.97
C ALA A 67 -15.46 -2.81 -6.78
N TRP A 68 -16.01 -2.82 -5.56
CA TRP A 68 -15.27 -3.03 -4.32
C TRP A 68 -15.03 -4.53 -4.09
N ALA A 69 -13.79 -4.99 -4.27
CA ALA A 69 -13.44 -6.42 -4.32
C ALA A 69 -12.92 -6.98 -2.98
N PHE A 70 -13.13 -6.27 -1.88
CA PHE A 70 -12.42 -6.50 -0.61
C PHE A 70 -13.30 -7.10 0.50
N ASN A 71 -14.53 -7.53 0.19
CA ASN A 71 -15.44 -8.16 1.14
C ASN A 71 -15.45 -9.68 0.99
N LYS A 72 -14.28 -10.28 1.16
CA LYS A 72 -14.04 -11.73 1.07
C LYS A 72 -12.77 -12.09 1.83
N PRO A 73 -12.52 -13.37 2.15
CA PRO A 73 -11.26 -13.79 2.75
C PRO A 73 -10.05 -13.51 1.85
N PHE A 74 -8.94 -13.12 2.47
CA PHE A 74 -7.62 -12.96 1.84
C PHE A 74 -6.56 -13.74 2.63
N PHE A 75 -5.38 -13.88 2.03
CA PHE A 75 -4.19 -14.45 2.66
C PHE A 75 -3.03 -13.45 2.52
N LEU A 76 -2.02 -13.59 3.38
CA LEU A 76 -0.84 -12.72 3.37
C LEU A 76 0.23 -13.26 2.43
N ILE A 77 0.95 -12.34 1.78
CA ILE A 77 2.15 -12.60 1.00
C ILE A 77 3.26 -11.74 1.58
N LEU A 78 4.43 -12.34 1.78
CA LEU A 78 5.67 -11.65 2.12
C LEU A 78 6.77 -12.10 1.17
N ASN A 79 7.38 -11.17 0.47
CA ASN A 79 8.46 -11.45 -0.48
C ASN A 79 9.44 -10.27 -0.56
N LEU A 80 10.64 -10.54 -1.06
CA LEU A 80 11.63 -9.53 -1.43
C LEU A 80 11.89 -9.67 -2.93
N ALA A 81 11.44 -8.69 -3.72
CA ALA A 81 11.70 -8.64 -5.16
C ALA A 81 13.03 -7.92 -5.44
N VAL A 82 13.71 -8.31 -6.51
CA VAL A 82 14.93 -7.67 -7.02
C VAL A 82 14.69 -7.34 -8.48
N GLY A 83 14.74 -6.05 -8.83
CA GLY A 83 14.42 -5.58 -10.18
C GLY A 83 12.91 -5.43 -10.45
N GLY A 84 12.59 -4.87 -11.62
CA GLY A 84 11.24 -4.72 -12.13
C GLY A 84 10.92 -3.31 -12.64
N TYR A 85 9.86 -3.19 -13.45
CA TYR A 85 9.48 -1.91 -14.06
C TYR A 85 9.29 -0.78 -13.04
N TRP A 86 8.71 -1.09 -11.88
CA TRP A 86 8.43 -0.09 -10.86
C TRP A 86 9.64 0.25 -9.95
N PRO A 87 10.36 -0.72 -9.34
CA PRO A 87 11.52 -0.40 -8.51
C PRO A 87 12.78 -0.04 -9.33
N GLY A 88 12.78 -0.29 -10.64
CA GLY A 88 13.99 -0.23 -11.48
C GLY A 88 14.85 -1.48 -11.34
N ASP A 89 15.86 -1.59 -12.20
CA ASP A 89 16.84 -2.68 -12.14
C ASP A 89 18.00 -2.32 -11.19
N PRO A 90 18.62 -3.31 -10.51
CA PRO A 90 19.82 -3.08 -9.71
C PRO A 90 20.97 -2.50 -10.56
N ASP A 91 21.74 -1.57 -9.99
CA ASP A 91 22.75 -0.79 -10.70
C ASP A 91 24.21 -1.15 -10.35
N GLY A 92 24.48 -1.75 -9.18
CA GLY A 92 25.77 -2.34 -8.81
C GLY A 92 26.71 -1.41 -8.05
#